data_AF-A0A1Y4RJR7-F1
#
_entry.id   AF-A0A1Y4RJR7-F1
#
_cell.length_a   1.000
_cell.length_b   1.000
_cell.length_c   1.000
_cell.angle_alpha   90.00
_cell.angle_beta   90.00
_cell.angle_gamma   90.00
#
_symmetry.space_group_name_H-M   'P 1'
#
loop_
_entity.id
_entity.type
_entity.pdbx_description
1 polymer ?
#
loop_
_entity_poly.entity_id
_entity_poly.type
_entity_poly.pdbx_seq_one_letter_code
_entity_poly.pdbx_strand_id
1 'polypeptide(L)'
;MRKTAKGMMAAGALLMAAALGFEGTYAYFTYLREVRNRLSVGHNEITITEDYDPPEEITPGEDTSFYKKVQVRNTGPVPCYVRVRLEYSDSHMKQFCTNVLEGNRAPAEEWGAVIEEFSGGAWIFGDDGFYYCRDVLEPGETTGLLLEQVEVSVPEEQSDMVTEFEILVYGESVQTMVHEYGPNGEVTAVEAADYREAWDQILEGLEQKGGA
;
A
#
# COMPACT_ATOMS: atom_id res chain seq x y z
N MET A 1 -24.47 5.14 61.12
CA MET A 1 -24.16 3.73 61.42
C MET A 1 -25.16 2.81 60.71
N ARG A 2 -24.63 1.86 59.93
CA ARG A 2 -25.11 0.49 59.61
C ARG A 2 -26.55 0.24 59.06
N LYS A 3 -26.56 -0.02 57.74
CA LYS A 3 -27.09 -1.16 56.95
C LYS A 3 -28.13 -2.12 57.60
N THR A 4 -29.14 -2.51 56.80
CA THR A 4 -29.48 -3.90 56.37
C THR A 4 -30.65 -3.87 55.34
N ALA A 5 -30.49 -4.36 54.11
CA ALA A 5 -30.56 -5.74 53.60
C ALA A 5 -32.00 -6.23 53.26
N LYS A 6 -32.30 -6.34 51.96
CA LYS A 6 -33.34 -7.19 51.36
C LYS A 6 -32.61 -8.02 50.31
N GLY A 7 -32.50 -9.35 50.43
CA GLY A 7 -33.58 -10.32 50.18
C GLY A 7 -33.48 -10.73 48.71
N MET A 8 -32.54 -11.61 48.36
CA MET A 8 -32.71 -13.07 48.19
C MET A 8 -33.05 -13.46 46.74
N MET A 9 -32.33 -14.47 46.27
CA MET A 9 -32.15 -14.93 44.89
C MET A 9 -33.38 -15.64 44.28
N ALA A 10 -33.27 -15.77 42.95
CA ALA A 10 -33.52 -16.96 42.13
C ALA A 10 -34.88 -17.13 41.43
N ALA A 11 -34.82 -16.85 40.13
CA ALA A 11 -35.00 -17.81 39.03
C ALA A 11 -36.39 -18.35 38.72
N GLY A 12 -36.72 -18.35 37.42
CA GLY A 12 -37.57 -19.42 36.87
C GLY A 12 -38.59 -19.04 35.82
N ALA A 13 -38.08 -18.64 34.65
CA ALA A 13 -38.51 -19.20 33.36
C ALA A 13 -39.87 -18.84 32.74
N LEU A 14 -39.76 -18.57 31.43
CA LEU A 14 -40.67 -18.92 30.35
C LEU A 14 -41.81 -17.94 29.97
N LEU A 15 -41.54 -17.33 28.81
CA LEU A 15 -42.41 -17.15 27.64
C LEU A 15 -42.95 -15.74 27.37
N MET A 16 -42.59 -15.29 26.15
CA MET A 16 -43.30 -14.37 25.25
C MET A 16 -42.89 -12.90 25.25
N ALA A 17 -41.88 -12.59 24.42
CA ALA A 17 -41.92 -11.58 23.34
C ALA A 17 -40.49 -11.49 22.77
N ALA A 18 -40.08 -12.21 21.73
CA ALA A 18 -40.44 -11.98 20.33
C ALA A 18 -40.51 -10.47 19.99
N ALA A 19 -39.36 -9.87 19.71
CA ALA A 19 -39.09 -9.00 18.56
C ALA A 19 -37.78 -8.22 18.75
N LEU A 20 -37.07 -8.00 17.63
CA LEU A 20 -35.99 -7.03 17.38
C LEU A 20 -34.61 -7.51 17.88
N GLY A 21 -33.58 -7.71 17.05
CA GLY A 21 -33.41 -7.50 15.63
C GLY A 21 -31.98 -7.93 15.25
N PHE A 22 -31.82 -8.29 13.97
CA PHE A 22 -30.62 -8.17 13.13
C PHE A 22 -29.23 -8.35 13.77
N GLU A 23 -28.63 -9.46 13.38
CA GLU A 23 -27.24 -9.60 12.89
C GLU A 23 -26.41 -8.32 12.94
N GLY A 24 -25.63 -8.19 14.01
CA GLY A 24 -24.44 -7.36 14.02
C GLY A 24 -23.23 -8.25 13.80
N THR A 25 -22.97 -8.66 12.56
CA THR A 25 -21.60 -9.01 12.17
C THR A 25 -20.79 -7.74 12.36
N TYR A 26 -20.07 -7.64 13.48
CA TYR A 26 -19.01 -6.66 13.59
C TYR A 26 -17.92 -7.12 12.63
N ALA A 27 -18.04 -6.70 11.36
CA ALA A 27 -16.90 -6.69 10.45
C ALA A 27 -15.83 -5.87 11.16
N TYR A 28 -14.74 -6.54 11.50
CA TYR A 28 -13.55 -5.96 12.07
C TYR A 28 -13.04 -4.96 11.03
N PHE A 29 -13.37 -3.67 11.19
CA PHE A 29 -12.68 -2.61 10.48
C PHE A 29 -11.23 -2.65 10.93
N THR A 30 -10.42 -3.43 10.23
CA THR A 30 -8.98 -3.37 10.39
C THR A 30 -8.57 -2.11 9.66
N TYR A 31 -8.56 -1.01 10.40
CA TYR A 31 -7.80 0.16 10.02
C TYR A 31 -6.33 -0.24 10.01
N LEU A 32 -5.85 -0.78 8.88
CA LEU A 32 -4.44 -1.04 8.64
C LEU A 32 -3.74 0.30 8.40
N ARG A 33 -3.53 1.08 9.47
CA ARG A 33 -2.35 1.95 9.55
C ARG A 33 -1.21 1.08 10.07
N GLU A 34 -0.47 0.44 9.18
CA GLU A 34 0.85 -0.06 9.54
C GLU A 34 1.89 1.03 9.27
N VAL A 35 1.93 2.02 10.18
CA VAL A 35 3.07 2.95 10.30
C VAL A 35 4.06 2.32 11.27
N ARG A 36 5.05 1.59 10.75
CA ARG A 36 6.17 1.06 11.55
C ARG A 36 7.44 1.87 11.30
N ASN A 37 7.58 2.95 12.06
CA ASN A 37 8.81 3.71 12.19
C ASN A 37 9.90 2.87 12.89
N ARG A 38 11.04 2.63 12.22
CA ARG A 38 12.23 2.05 12.87
C ARG A 38 13.53 2.78 12.48
N LEU A 39 13.75 3.89 13.19
CA LEU A 39 14.98 4.63 13.53
C LEU A 39 16.31 4.22 12.86
N SER A 40 16.83 5.11 12.01
CA SER A 40 18.22 5.59 12.02
C SER A 40 18.18 7.12 12.13
N VAL A 41 19.30 7.79 12.42
CA VAL A 41 19.33 9.20 12.86
C VAL A 41 18.94 10.15 11.72
N GLY A 42 17.63 10.42 11.66
CA GLY A 42 16.90 11.30 10.75
C GLY A 42 15.53 10.65 10.49
N HIS A 43 14.44 11.37 10.68
CA HIS A 43 13.10 10.79 10.57
C HIS A 43 12.61 10.95 9.14
N ASN A 44 12.36 9.87 8.40
CA ASN A 44 11.63 9.94 7.14
C ASN A 44 10.17 9.61 7.42
N GLU A 45 9.28 10.45 6.92
CA GLU A 45 7.84 10.23 6.99
C GLU A 45 7.29 10.42 5.59
N ILE A 46 6.54 9.43 5.10
CA ILE A 46 5.87 9.51 3.82
C ILE A 46 4.37 9.26 3.99
N THR A 47 3.59 9.86 3.12
CA THR A 47 2.15 9.59 3.01
C THR A 47 1.84 9.17 1.58
N ILE A 48 1.18 8.03 1.43
CA ILE A 48 0.53 7.67 0.18
C ILE A 48 -0.70 8.55 0.04
N THR A 49 -0.75 9.35 -1.02
CA THR A 49 -1.94 10.13 -1.35
C THR A 49 -2.70 9.36 -2.42
N GLU A 50 -3.98 9.12 -2.16
CA GLU A 50 -4.86 8.40 -3.05
C GLU A 50 -6.13 9.21 -3.28
N ASP A 51 -6.47 9.43 -4.55
CA ASP A 51 -7.79 9.87 -4.98
C ASP A 51 -8.49 8.64 -5.57
N TYR A 52 -9.46 8.13 -4.82
CA TYR A 52 -10.15 6.86 -5.07
C TYR A 52 -11.65 7.08 -5.12
N ASP A 53 -12.25 6.73 -6.26
CA ASP A 53 -13.68 6.80 -6.50
C ASP A 53 -14.16 5.42 -6.98
N PRO A 54 -14.36 4.45 -6.07
CA PRO A 54 -14.71 3.08 -6.44
C PRO A 54 -16.04 3.02 -7.20
N PRO A 55 -16.16 2.16 -8.22
CA PRO A 55 -17.44 1.91 -8.86
C PRO A 55 -18.39 1.21 -7.87
N GLU A 56 -19.68 1.50 -7.96
CA GLU A 56 -20.70 0.85 -7.10
C GLU A 56 -20.81 -0.66 -7.40
N GLU A 57 -20.61 -1.07 -8.65
CA GLU A 57 -20.67 -2.47 -9.09
C GLU A 57 -19.84 -2.67 -10.37
N ILE A 58 -19.23 -3.84 -10.53
CA ILE A 58 -18.61 -4.28 -11.79
C ILE A 58 -19.64 -5.15 -12.51
N THR A 59 -20.12 -4.68 -13.66
CA THR A 59 -21.11 -5.40 -14.47
C THR A 59 -20.41 -6.20 -15.57
N PRO A 60 -20.46 -7.55 -15.56
CA PRO A 60 -19.91 -8.36 -16.64
C PRO A 60 -20.48 -7.95 -18.00
N GLY A 61 -19.62 -7.88 -19.03
CA GLY A 61 -19.97 -7.41 -20.36
C GLY A 61 -19.91 -5.89 -20.55
N GLU A 62 -19.65 -5.12 -19.49
CA GLU A 62 -19.47 -3.67 -19.55
C GLU A 62 -18.10 -3.24 -19.02
N ASP A 63 -17.51 -2.24 -19.66
CA ASP A 63 -16.24 -1.64 -19.22
C ASP A 63 -16.51 -0.72 -18.02
N THR A 64 -15.86 -1.00 -16.90
CA THR A 64 -15.91 -0.15 -15.70
C THR A 64 -14.58 0.55 -15.53
N SER A 65 -14.57 1.84 -15.18
CA SER A 65 -13.32 2.59 -14.98
C SER A 65 -13.41 3.51 -13.77
N PHE A 66 -12.34 3.61 -13.00
CA PHE A 66 -12.28 4.45 -11.81
C PHE A 66 -10.89 4.99 -11.52
N TYR A 67 -10.82 6.17 -10.90
CA TYR A 67 -9.55 6.76 -10.48
C TYR A 67 -8.94 6.01 -9.30
N LYS A 68 -7.62 5.79 -9.37
CA LYS A 68 -6.77 5.23 -8.32
C LYS A 68 -5.42 5.95 -8.44
N LYS A 69 -5.41 7.24 -8.10
CA LYS A 69 -4.21 8.08 -8.27
C LYS A 69 -3.20 7.77 -7.19
N VAL A 70 -2.14 7.03 -7.51
CA VAL A 70 -1.11 6.61 -6.57
C VAL A 70 0.10 7.54 -6.66
N GLN A 71 0.34 8.31 -5.58
CA GLN A 71 1.53 9.14 -5.40
C GLN A 71 2.04 9.05 -3.96
N VAL A 72 3.33 9.33 -3.78
CA VAL A 72 3.95 9.39 -2.46
C VAL A 72 4.41 10.82 -2.18
N ARG A 73 4.07 11.34 -1.01
CA ARG A 73 4.53 12.64 -0.51
C ARG A 73 5.52 12.45 0.62
N ASN A 74 6.66 13.13 0.56
CA ASN A 74 7.57 13.24 1.70
C ASN A 74 7.02 14.28 2.68
N THR A 75 6.56 13.83 3.84
CA THR A 75 6.08 14.69 4.94
C THR A 75 7.12 14.85 6.04
N GLY A 76 8.24 14.14 5.92
CA GLY A 76 9.36 14.21 6.86
C GLY A 76 10.25 15.43 6.65
N PRO A 77 11.16 15.70 7.62
CA PRO A 77 12.08 16.82 7.58
C PRO A 77 13.34 16.63 6.72
N VAL A 78 13.57 15.45 6.13
CA VAL A 78 14.80 15.16 5.39
C VAL A 78 14.51 14.57 4.01
N PRO A 79 15.45 14.70 3.03
CA PRO A 79 15.30 14.09 1.71
C PRO A 79 15.28 12.57 1.78
N CYS A 80 14.50 11.94 0.89
CA CYS A 80 14.39 10.49 0.85
C CYS A 80 14.16 9.93 -0.56
N TYR A 81 14.55 8.67 -0.75
CA TYR A 81 14.07 7.84 -1.85
C TYR A 81 12.86 7.04 -1.39
N VAL A 82 11.97 6.71 -2.34
CA VAL A 82 10.75 5.96 -2.06
C VAL A 82 10.57 4.78 -3.01
N ARG A 83 9.93 3.74 -2.52
CA ARG A 83 9.45 2.62 -3.34
C ARG A 83 8.03 2.23 -2.94
N VAL A 84 7.26 1.70 -3.89
CA VAL A 84 5.85 1.36 -3.70
C VAL A 84 5.60 -0.07 -4.17
N ARG A 85 4.83 -0.83 -3.41
CA ARG A 85 4.24 -2.10 -3.84
C ARG A 85 2.79 -1.86 -4.22
N LEU A 86 2.39 -2.30 -5.41
CA LEU A 86 1.03 -2.23 -5.92
C LEU A 86 0.53 -3.65 -6.18
N GLU A 87 -0.44 -4.09 -5.38
CA GLU A 87 -0.95 -5.47 -5.42
C GLU A 87 -2.46 -5.49 -5.61
N TYR A 88 -2.93 -6.48 -6.36
CA TYR A 88 -4.35 -6.80 -6.47
C TYR A 88 -4.63 -7.97 -5.53
N SER A 89 -5.63 -7.86 -4.64
CA SER A 89 -5.92 -8.89 -3.64
C SER A 89 -6.40 -10.21 -4.25
N ASP A 90 -6.96 -10.16 -5.46
CA ASP A 90 -7.40 -11.32 -6.22
C ASP A 90 -6.69 -11.35 -7.59
N SER A 91 -5.84 -12.36 -7.78
CA SER A 91 -5.12 -12.57 -9.04
C SER A 91 -6.05 -12.91 -10.21
N HIS A 92 -7.21 -13.51 -9.96
CA HIS A 92 -8.18 -13.77 -11.03
C HIS A 92 -8.83 -12.47 -11.49
N MET A 93 -9.12 -11.54 -10.58
CA MET A 93 -9.65 -10.23 -10.98
C MET A 93 -8.58 -9.37 -11.67
N LYS A 94 -7.32 -9.47 -11.25
CA LYS A 94 -6.20 -8.74 -11.83
C LYS A 94 -6.09 -8.93 -13.36
N GLN A 95 -6.36 -10.13 -13.86
CA GLN A 95 -6.26 -10.43 -15.31
C GLN A 95 -7.25 -9.61 -16.17
N PHE A 96 -8.35 -9.13 -15.56
CA PHE A 96 -9.36 -8.30 -16.21
C PHE A 96 -9.09 -6.80 -16.05
N CYS A 97 -8.01 -6.43 -15.34
CA CYS A 97 -7.68 -5.06 -15.03
C CYS A 97 -6.66 -4.50 -16.02
N THR A 98 -6.89 -3.26 -16.47
CA THR A 98 -5.94 -2.44 -17.23
C THR A 98 -5.55 -1.25 -16.38
N ASN A 99 -4.26 -1.07 -16.16
CA ASN A 99 -3.71 0.10 -15.48
C ASN A 99 -3.49 1.23 -16.49
N VAL A 100 -3.75 2.46 -16.06
CA VAL A 100 -3.67 3.66 -16.89
C VAL A 100 -2.82 4.73 -16.21
N LEU A 101 -1.95 5.38 -16.99
CA LEU A 101 -1.16 6.54 -16.59
C LEU A 101 -1.06 7.51 -17.77
N GLU A 102 -1.60 8.72 -17.62
CA GLU A 102 -1.53 9.80 -18.63
C GLU A 102 -2.01 9.35 -20.03
N GLY A 103 -3.03 8.49 -20.07
CA GLY A 103 -3.60 7.93 -21.30
C GLY A 103 -2.86 6.71 -21.87
N ASN A 104 -1.69 6.34 -21.33
CA ASN A 104 -1.03 5.08 -21.64
C ASN A 104 -1.71 3.94 -20.86
N ARG A 105 -1.93 2.80 -21.52
CA ARG A 105 -2.74 1.68 -21.01
C ARG A 105 -1.98 0.37 -21.16
N ALA A 106 -1.99 -0.46 -20.13
CA ALA A 106 -1.47 -1.83 -20.20
C ALA A 106 -2.20 -2.76 -19.22
N PRO A 107 -2.28 -4.08 -19.52
CA PRO A 107 -2.79 -5.06 -18.57
C PRO A 107 -2.08 -4.94 -17.21
N ALA A 108 -2.81 -5.08 -16.11
CA ALA A 108 -2.26 -4.94 -14.76
C ALA A 108 -1.15 -5.97 -14.46
N GLU A 109 -1.14 -7.11 -15.17
CA GLU A 109 -0.08 -8.13 -15.10
C GLU A 109 1.21 -7.69 -15.80
N GLU A 110 1.11 -6.81 -16.78
CA GLU A 110 2.24 -6.32 -17.58
C GLU A 110 2.74 -4.94 -17.13
N TRP A 111 2.08 -4.33 -16.13
CA TRP A 111 2.35 -2.96 -15.68
C TRP A 111 3.83 -2.72 -15.33
N GLY A 112 4.45 -3.64 -14.61
CA GLY A 112 5.87 -3.56 -14.25
C GLY A 112 6.82 -3.49 -15.44
N ALA A 113 6.47 -4.09 -16.57
CA ALA A 113 7.30 -4.10 -17.77
C ALA A 113 7.24 -2.78 -18.57
N VAL A 114 6.18 -1.99 -18.40
CA VAL A 114 5.91 -0.78 -19.21
C VAL A 114 6.02 0.52 -18.42
N ILE A 115 6.00 0.46 -17.09
CA ILE A 115 5.93 1.63 -16.22
C ILE A 115 7.12 2.59 -16.38
N GLU A 116 8.31 2.07 -16.68
CA GLU A 116 9.48 2.91 -16.93
C GLU A 116 9.25 3.80 -18.16
N GLU A 117 8.70 3.26 -19.24
CA GLU A 117 8.36 4.05 -20.43
C GLU A 117 7.22 5.03 -20.13
N PHE A 118 6.13 4.55 -19.53
CA PHE A 118 4.92 5.35 -19.31
C PHE A 118 5.12 6.51 -18.33
N SER A 119 6.04 6.36 -17.37
CA SER A 119 6.38 7.41 -16.40
C SER A 119 7.52 8.33 -16.86
N GLY A 120 8.02 8.21 -18.10
CA GLY A 120 9.22 8.94 -18.55
C GLY A 120 10.48 8.56 -17.75
N GLY A 121 10.48 7.37 -17.17
CA GLY A 121 11.52 6.79 -16.34
C GLY A 121 11.43 7.12 -14.86
N ALA A 122 10.47 7.93 -14.40
CA ALA A 122 10.36 8.30 -12.98
C ALA A 122 10.22 7.08 -12.05
N TRP A 123 9.56 6.02 -12.54
CA TRP A 123 9.34 4.77 -11.82
C TRP A 123 10.01 3.59 -12.54
N ILE A 124 10.73 2.75 -11.80
CA ILE A 124 11.33 1.50 -12.29
C ILE A 124 10.77 0.33 -11.50
N PHE A 125 10.31 -0.72 -12.16
CA PHE A 125 9.91 -1.95 -11.49
C PHE A 125 11.13 -2.82 -11.18
N GLY A 126 11.29 -3.19 -9.92
CA GLY A 126 12.34 -4.08 -9.45
C GLY A 126 11.86 -5.52 -9.32
N ASP A 127 12.83 -6.43 -9.33
CA ASP A 127 12.69 -7.88 -9.29
C ASP A 127 12.03 -8.38 -7.98
N ASP A 128 12.02 -7.54 -6.94
CA ASP A 128 11.44 -7.80 -5.62
C ASP A 128 9.95 -7.41 -5.52
N GLY A 129 9.37 -6.95 -6.63
CA GLY A 129 7.96 -6.56 -6.75
C GLY A 129 7.66 -5.12 -6.32
N PHE A 130 8.68 -4.30 -6.12
CA PHE A 130 8.52 -2.88 -5.83
C PHE A 130 8.74 -2.00 -7.06
N TYR A 131 8.01 -0.90 -7.13
CA TYR A 131 8.21 0.22 -8.04
C TYR A 131 9.04 1.27 -7.33
N TYR A 132 10.25 1.53 -7.82
CA TYR A 132 11.21 2.48 -7.26
C TYR A 132 11.07 3.84 -7.93
N CYS A 133 10.92 4.90 -7.13
CA CYS A 133 11.05 6.25 -7.65
C CYS A 133 12.53 6.60 -7.75
N ARG A 134 12.99 7.04 -8.93
CA ARG A 134 14.41 7.38 -9.15
C ARG A 134 14.82 8.68 -8.48
N ASP A 135 13.88 9.62 -8.38
CA ASP A 135 14.16 10.97 -7.95
C ASP A 135 14.20 11.06 -6.42
N VAL A 136 15.08 11.91 -5.91
CA VAL A 136 15.06 12.30 -4.50
C VAL A 136 13.80 13.12 -4.25
N LEU A 137 13.08 12.79 -3.19
CA LEU A 137 11.97 13.60 -2.70
C LEU A 137 12.46 14.50 -1.57
N GLU A 138 12.54 15.79 -1.84
CA GLU A 138 12.79 16.80 -0.81
C GLU A 138 11.59 16.91 0.16
N PRO A 139 11.79 17.45 1.38
CA PRO A 139 10.71 17.69 2.32
C PRO A 139 9.54 18.47 1.70
N GLY A 140 8.36 17.87 1.69
CA GLY A 140 7.14 18.44 1.13
C GLY A 140 6.93 18.18 -0.37
N GLU A 141 7.85 17.50 -1.06
CA GLU A 141 7.65 17.10 -2.44
C GLU A 141 6.76 15.86 -2.57
N THR A 142 6.25 15.65 -3.78
CA THR A 142 5.36 14.53 -4.12
C THR A 142 5.82 13.94 -5.43
N THR A 143 5.86 12.62 -5.51
CA THR A 143 6.24 11.89 -6.73
C THR A 143 5.32 12.24 -7.90
N GLY A 144 5.77 11.94 -9.13
CA GLY A 144 4.85 11.68 -10.23
C GLY A 144 3.91 10.50 -9.92
N LEU A 145 2.83 10.36 -10.69
CA LEU A 145 1.88 9.25 -10.56
C LEU A 145 2.56 7.93 -10.90
N LEU A 146 2.32 6.91 -10.05
CA LEU A 146 2.62 5.51 -10.37
C LEU A 146 1.44 4.83 -11.10
N LEU A 147 0.23 5.29 -10.80
CA LEU A 147 -1.03 4.82 -11.36
C LEU A 147 -2.01 5.99 -11.29
N GLU A 148 -2.84 6.16 -12.33
CA GLU A 148 -3.87 7.21 -12.35
C GLU A 148 -5.27 6.61 -12.28
N GLN A 149 -5.52 5.58 -13.08
CA GLN A 149 -6.83 4.98 -13.27
C GLN A 149 -6.70 3.47 -13.48
N VAL A 150 -7.76 2.76 -13.11
CA VAL A 150 -7.92 1.33 -13.39
C VAL A 150 -9.20 1.14 -14.18
N GLU A 151 -9.11 0.30 -15.21
CA GLU A 151 -10.24 -0.13 -16.01
C GLU A 151 -10.42 -1.63 -15.81
N VAL A 152 -11.65 -2.08 -15.64
CA VAL A 152 -12.02 -3.47 -15.39
C VAL A 152 -12.98 -3.91 -16.50
N SER A 153 -12.62 -4.96 -17.21
CA SER A 153 -13.43 -5.55 -18.28
C SER A 153 -13.54 -7.06 -18.08
N VAL A 154 -14.66 -7.49 -17.50
CA VAL A 154 -14.97 -8.92 -17.32
C VAL A 154 -15.95 -9.36 -18.41
N PRO A 155 -15.62 -10.35 -19.26
CA PRO A 155 -16.57 -10.87 -20.25
C PRO A 155 -17.83 -11.46 -19.62
N GLU A 156 -18.98 -11.38 -20.30
CA GLU A 156 -20.27 -11.88 -19.80
C GLU A 156 -20.20 -13.40 -19.50
N GLU A 157 -19.46 -14.16 -20.31
CA GLU A 157 -19.24 -15.60 -20.15
C GLU A 157 -18.43 -15.94 -18.89
N GLN A 158 -17.77 -14.95 -18.28
CA GLN A 158 -16.95 -15.07 -17.07
C GLN A 158 -17.59 -14.32 -15.88
N SER A 159 -18.89 -14.06 -15.93
CA SER A 159 -19.64 -13.40 -14.85
C SER A 159 -19.49 -14.10 -13.49
N ASP A 160 -19.41 -15.43 -13.46
CA ASP A 160 -19.17 -16.21 -12.22
C ASP A 160 -17.78 -15.97 -11.60
N MET A 161 -16.87 -15.28 -12.30
CA MET A 161 -15.53 -14.94 -11.84
C MET A 161 -15.45 -13.58 -11.15
N VAL A 162 -16.54 -12.78 -11.17
CA VAL A 162 -16.54 -11.48 -10.48
C VAL A 162 -16.56 -11.71 -8.98
N THR A 163 -15.49 -11.24 -8.33
CA THR A 163 -15.33 -11.22 -6.88
C THR A 163 -15.04 -9.80 -6.42
N GLU A 164 -15.33 -9.53 -5.14
CA GLU A 164 -14.82 -8.33 -4.48
C GLU A 164 -13.29 -8.43 -4.39
N PHE A 165 -12.59 -7.38 -4.80
CA PHE A 165 -11.13 -7.31 -4.72
C PHE A 165 -10.67 -5.90 -4.36
N GLU A 166 -9.47 -5.82 -3.79
CA GLU A 166 -8.82 -4.58 -3.40
C GLU A 166 -7.57 -4.35 -4.24
N ILE A 167 -7.24 -3.07 -4.45
CA ILE A 167 -5.95 -2.63 -4.98
C ILE A 167 -5.17 -2.02 -3.84
N LEU A 168 -4.20 -2.78 -3.33
CA LEU A 168 -3.40 -2.46 -2.16
C LEU A 168 -2.15 -1.69 -2.58
N VAL A 169 -1.87 -0.59 -1.87
CA VAL A 169 -0.69 0.23 -2.07
C VAL A 169 0.09 0.29 -0.77
N TYR A 170 1.34 -0.15 -0.82
CA TYR A 170 2.27 -0.11 0.32
C TYR A 170 3.52 0.67 -0.08
N GLY A 171 4.00 1.56 0.79
CA GLY A 171 5.11 2.47 0.47
C GLY A 171 6.20 2.41 1.52
N GLU A 172 7.45 2.46 1.07
CA GLU A 172 8.63 2.55 1.94
C GLU A 172 9.50 3.73 1.52
N SER A 173 10.33 4.20 2.46
CA SER A 173 11.33 5.23 2.17
C SER A 173 12.67 4.94 2.84
N VAL A 174 13.73 5.44 2.23
CA VAL A 174 15.11 5.42 2.75
C VAL A 174 15.72 6.81 2.61
N GLN A 175 16.64 7.17 3.48
CA GLN A 175 17.39 8.43 3.37
C GLN A 175 18.31 8.40 2.16
N THR A 176 18.72 9.59 1.70
CA THR A 176 19.72 9.72 0.63
C THR A 176 21.13 9.42 1.11
N MET A 177 21.37 9.44 2.43
CA MET A 177 22.70 9.18 3.01
C MET A 177 22.96 7.69 3.22
N VAL A 178 24.14 7.23 2.77
CA VAL A 178 24.66 5.87 2.94
C VAL A 178 25.99 5.87 3.67
N HIS A 179 26.35 4.72 4.24
CA HIS A 179 27.64 4.47 4.87
C HIS A 179 28.70 4.08 3.84
N GLU A 180 29.79 4.84 3.78
CA GLU A 180 31.01 4.47 3.05
C GLU A 180 32.07 3.94 4.03
N TYR A 181 32.70 2.80 3.68
CA TYR A 181 33.72 2.15 4.50
C TYR A 181 35.12 2.46 3.96
N GLY A 182 35.88 3.23 4.75
CA GLY A 182 37.27 3.54 4.45
C GLY A 182 38.22 2.33 4.64
N PRO A 183 39.46 2.42 4.11
CA PRO A 183 40.43 1.32 4.11
C PRO A 183 40.84 0.82 5.51
N ASN A 184 40.56 1.60 6.56
CA ASN A 184 40.86 1.27 7.95
C ASN A 184 39.61 0.90 8.77
N GLY A 185 38.46 0.67 8.13
CA GLY A 185 37.19 0.41 8.81
C GLY A 185 36.50 1.65 9.38
N GLU A 186 36.92 2.85 8.96
CA GLU A 186 36.22 4.10 9.24
C GLU A 186 34.89 4.12 8.48
N VAL A 187 33.82 4.54 9.14
CA VAL A 187 32.49 4.67 8.53
C VAL A 187 32.17 6.15 8.39
N THR A 188 31.92 6.59 7.17
CA THR A 188 31.49 7.97 6.89
C THR A 188 30.12 7.97 6.25
N ALA A 189 29.32 9.00 6.52
CA ALA A 189 28.05 9.20 5.86
C ALA A 189 28.28 10.05 4.60
N VAL A 190 27.89 9.51 3.44
CA VAL A 190 27.97 10.17 2.14
C VAL A 190 26.60 10.13 1.46
N GLU A 191 26.33 11.05 0.54
CA GLU A 191 25.14 10.95 -0.30
C GLU A 191 25.27 9.74 -1.25
N ALA A 192 24.21 8.96 -1.37
CA ALA A 192 24.12 7.89 -2.35
C ALA A 192 24.23 8.46 -3.76
N ALA A 193 24.89 7.73 -4.66
CA ALA A 193 25.01 8.08 -6.06
C ALA A 193 23.64 8.03 -6.76
N ASP A 194 22.79 7.08 -6.37
CA ASP A 194 21.41 6.95 -6.85
C ASP A 194 20.52 6.19 -5.86
N TYR A 195 19.25 6.00 -6.24
CA TYR A 195 18.29 5.26 -5.44
C TYR A 195 18.72 3.81 -5.17
N ARG A 196 19.43 3.15 -6.11
CA ARG A 196 19.81 1.73 -5.95
C ARG A 196 20.81 1.58 -4.83
N GLU A 197 21.85 2.41 -4.80
CA GLU A 197 22.84 2.39 -3.72
C GLU A 197 22.18 2.62 -2.34
N ALA A 198 21.23 3.56 -2.26
CA ALA A 198 20.49 3.82 -1.04
C ALA A 198 19.68 2.60 -0.55
N TRP A 199 19.04 1.87 -1.47
CA TRP A 199 18.24 0.69 -1.14
C TRP A 199 19.09 -0.56 -0.88
N ASP A 200 20.13 -0.81 -1.68
CA ASP A 200 21.01 -1.99 -1.56
C ASP A 200 21.63 -2.08 -0.16
N GLN A 201 22.14 -0.97 0.37
CA GLN A 201 22.73 -0.94 1.71
C GLN A 201 21.73 -1.33 2.82
N ILE A 202 20.45 -0.99 2.66
CA ILE A 202 19.40 -1.35 3.62
C ILE A 202 18.99 -2.82 3.44
N LEU A 203 18.80 -3.26 2.20
CA LEU A 203 18.32 -4.61 1.89
C LEU A 203 19.37 -5.67 2.26
N GLU A 204 20.64 -5.47 1.91
CA GLU A 204 21.74 -6.36 2.33
C GLU A 204 21.85 -6.44 3.86
N GLY A 205 21.63 -5.32 4.56
CA GLY A 205 21.65 -5.24 6.01
C GLY A 205 20.50 -6.01 6.70
N LEU A 206 19.37 -6.23 6.00
CA LEU A 206 18.24 -7.02 6.49
C LEU A 206 18.49 -8.53 6.28
N GLU A 207 19.04 -8.93 5.14
CA GLU A 207 19.36 -10.33 4.84
C GLU A 207 20.37 -10.92 5.84
N GLN A 208 21.41 -10.16 6.18
CA GLN A 208 22.41 -10.58 7.17
C GLN A 208 21.84 -10.77 8.59
N LYS A 209 20.73 -10.08 8.92
CA LYS A 209 20.06 -10.20 10.22
C LYS A 209 19.00 -11.30 10.26
N GLY A 210 18.46 -11.71 9.11
CA GLY A 210 17.46 -12.79 9.00
C GLY A 210 18.06 -14.20 8.99
N GLY A 211 19.37 -14.32 8.76
CA GLY A 211 20.10 -15.60 8.71
C GLY A 211 20.76 -16.05 10.03
N ALA A 212 20.46 -15.42 11.16
CA ALA A 212 21.05 -15.72 12.47
C ALA A 212 20.09 -16.42 13.45
#